data_AF-A0A917GIM9-F1
#
_entry.id   AF-A0A917GIM9-F1
#
_cell.length_a   1.000
_cell.length_b   1.000
_cell.length_c   1.000
_cell.angle_alpha   90.00
_cell.angle_beta   90.00
_cell.angle_gamma   90.00
#
_symmetry.space_group_name_H-M   'P 1'
#
loop_
_entity.id
_entity.type
_entity.pdbx_description
1 polymer ?
#
loop_
_entity_poly.entity_id
_entity_poly.type
_entity_poly.pdbx_seq_one_letter_code
_entity_poly.pdbx_strand_id
1 'polypeptide(L)' 'MTNYLMKLKDRQKVEIVSIDMWNPCWAAVKAVLAQARIVVDRSHVVRMANNALERMRTRRRPLPWLA' A
#
# COMPACT_ATOMS: atom_id res chain seq x y z
N MET A 1 -13.33 5.84 3.90
CA MET A 1 -13.16 4.41 3.53
C MET A 1 -14.38 3.57 3.91
N THR A 2 -14.74 3.46 5.19
CA THR A 2 -15.81 2.56 5.66
C THR A 2 -17.16 2.77 4.97
N ASN A 3 -17.63 4.02 4.86
CA ASN A 3 -18.88 4.35 4.16
C ASN A 3 -18.88 3.93 2.68
N TYR A 4 -17.71 3.97 2.03
CA TYR A 4 -17.56 3.52 0.65
C TYR A 4 -17.67 2.00 0.55
N LEU A 5 -16.96 1.27 1.43
CA LEU A 5 -17.01 -0.19 1.49
C LEU A 5 -18.42 -0.72 1.78
N MET A 6 -19.22 -0.02 2.60
CA MET A 6 -20.59 -0.44 2.88
C MET A 6 -21.51 -0.34 1.65
N LYS A 7 -21.20 0.57 0.72
CA LYS A 7 -21.95 0.78 -0.51
C LYS A 7 -21.50 -0.12 -1.66
N LEU A 8 -20.49 -0.97 -1.47
CA LEU A 8 -20.08 -1.92 -2.50
C LEU A 8 -21.21 -2.92 -2.77
N LYS A 9 -21.63 -2.99 -4.02
CA LYS A 9 -22.56 -4.02 -4.49
C LYS A 9 -21.90 -5.38 -4.31
N ASP A 10 -22.68 -6.34 -3.81
CA ASP A 10 -22.23 -7.71 -3.56
C ASP A 10 -20.95 -7.81 -2.70
N ARG A 11 -20.76 -6.89 -1.75
CA ARG A 11 -19.56 -6.87 -0.87
C ARG A 11 -19.29 -8.20 -0.16
N GLN A 12 -20.32 -9.00 0.08
CA GLN A 12 -20.25 -10.35 0.64
C GLN A 12 -19.55 -11.37 -0.26
N LYS A 13 -19.48 -11.14 -1.58
CA LYS A 13 -18.76 -11.99 -2.55
C LYS A 13 -17.26 -11.67 -2.62
N VAL A 14 -16.80 -10.62 -1.94
CA VAL A 14 -15.38 -10.27 -1.91
C VAL A 14 -14.65 -11.29 -1.04
N GLU A 15 -13.73 -12.02 -1.66
CA GLU A 15 -12.94 -13.07 -1.00
C GLU A 15 -11.57 -12.60 -0.53
N ILE A 16 -10.95 -11.67 -1.25
CA ILE A 16 -9.59 -11.18 -0.96
C ILE A 16 -9.56 -9.66 -1.04
N VAL A 17 -8.92 -9.04 -0.06
CA VAL A 17 -8.66 -7.60 -0.06
C VAL A 17 -7.17 -7.37 0.14
N SER A 18 -6.53 -6.72 -0.82
CA SER A 18 -5.17 -6.19 -0.66
C SER A 18 -5.25 -4.78 -0.07
N ILE A 19 -4.56 -4.52 1.05
CA ILE A 19 -4.52 -3.22 1.71
C ILE A 19 -3.09 -2.76 1.97
N ASP A 20 -2.86 -1.46 1.96
CA ASP A 20 -1.63 -0.88 2.52
C ASP A 20 -1.48 -1.24 4.01
N MET A 21 -0.25 -1.16 4.55
CA MET A 21 0.13 -1.40 5.94
C MET A 21 -0.43 -0.36 6.94
N TRP A 22 -1.51 0.34 6.61
CA TRP A 22 -2.10 1.38 7.44
C TRP A 22 -3.28 0.83 8.27
N ASN A 23 -3.14 0.90 9.60
CA ASN A 23 -4.09 0.32 10.55
C ASN A 23 -5.56 0.78 10.37
N PRO A 24 -5.86 2.06 10.03
CA PRO A 24 -7.23 2.49 9.73
C PRO A 24 -7.88 1.79 8.53
N CYS A 25 -7.10 1.46 7.49
CA CYS A 25 -7.59 0.68 6.36
C CYS A 25 -7.94 -0.74 6.80
N TRP A 26 -7.05 -1.37 7.59
CA TRP A 26 -7.30 -2.69 8.16
C TRP A 26 -8.58 -2.71 9.01
N ALA A 27 -8.76 -1.73 9.90
CA ALA A 27 -9.95 -1.64 10.75
C ALA A 27 -11.24 -1.48 9.92
N ALA A 28 -11.22 -0.62 8.89
CA ALA A 28 -12.37 -0.41 8.02
C ALA A 28 -12.75 -1.66 7.22
N VAL A 29 -11.76 -2.37 6.66
CA VAL A 29 -11.98 -3.61 5.90
C VAL A 29 -12.47 -4.72 6.81
N LYS A 30 -11.87 -4.88 8.00
CA LYS A 30 -12.30 -5.88 8.98
C LYS A 30 -13.73 -5.65 9.47
N ALA A 31 -14.16 -4.40 9.59
CA ALA A 31 -15.52 -4.06 10.01
C ALA A 31 -16.57 -4.32 8.91
N VAL A 32 -16.22 -4.17 7.62
CA VAL A 32 -17.20 -4.20 6.51
C VAL A 32 -17.14 -5.48 5.67
N LEU A 33 -15.96 -6.08 5.55
CA LEU A 33 -15.65 -7.25 4.72
C LEU A 33 -15.04 -8.35 5.60
N ALA A 34 -15.71 -8.67 6.71
CA ALA A 34 -15.20 -9.62 7.70
C ALA A 34 -14.94 -11.03 7.12
N GLN A 35 -15.63 -11.39 6.03
CA GLN A 35 -15.44 -12.65 5.32
C GLN A 35 -14.20 -12.69 4.41
N ALA A 36 -13.68 -11.52 4.02
CA ALA A 36 -12.59 -11.45 3.06
C ALA A 36 -11.24 -11.68 3.73
N ARG A 37 -10.37 -12.44 3.06
CA ARG A 37 -8.97 -12.61 3.47
C ARG A 37 -8.19 -11.33 3.18
N ILE A 38 -7.58 -10.78 4.22
CA ILE A 38 -6.77 -9.56 4.11
C ILE A 38 -5.34 -9.93 3.76
N VAL A 39 -4.85 -9.36 2.66
CA VAL A 39 -3.45 -9.44 2.22
C VAL A 39 -2.82 -8.06 2.40
N VAL A 40 -1.69 -8.01 3.09
CA VAL A 40 -0.96 -6.76 3.32
C VAL A 40 -0.06 -6.48 2.13
N ASP A 41 -0.27 -5.34 1.49
CA ASP A 41 0.58 -4.82 0.42
C ASP A 41 1.85 -4.19 1.02
N ARG A 42 3.00 -4.73 0.60
CA ARG A 42 4.34 -4.25 1.01
C ARG A 42 4.92 -3.23 0.03
N SER A 43 4.24 -2.95 -1.08
CA SER A 43 4.77 -2.10 -2.16
C SER A 43 5.15 -0.69 -1.71
N HIS A 44 4.36 -0.09 -0.80
CA HIS A 44 4.61 1.27 -0.31
C HIS A 44 5.95 1.37 0.43
N VAL A 45 6.21 0.42 1.34
CA VAL A 45 7.46 0.38 2.12
C VAL A 45 8.66 0.10 1.22
N VAL A 46 8.52 -0.83 0.26
CA VAL A 46 9.57 -1.12 -0.72
C VAL A 46 9.88 0.11 -1.57
N ARG A 47 8.84 0.84 -2.02
CA ARG A 47 9.01 2.10 -2.75
C ARG A 47 9.73 3.15 -1.91
N MET A 48 9.39 3.30 -0.63
CA MET A 48 10.07 4.25 0.27
C MET A 48 11.55 3.89 0.44
N ALA A 49 11.87 2.62 0.64
CA ALA A 49 13.25 2.14 0.75
C ALA A 49 14.04 2.41 -0.54
N ASN A 50 13.46 2.07 -1.70
CA ASN A 50 14.08 2.33 -3.01
C ASN A 50 14.31 3.82 -3.23
N ASN A 51 13.35 4.68 -2.90
CA ASN A 51 13.50 6.13 -3.02
C ASN A 51 14.61 6.68 -2.11
N ALA A 52 14.74 6.17 -0.88
CA ALA A 52 15.82 6.54 0.03
C ALA A 52 17.18 6.11 -0.52
N LEU A 53 17.28 4.90 -1.06
CA LEU A 53 18.49 4.37 -1.67
C LEU A 53 18.91 5.19 -2.90
N GLU A 54 17.95 5.52 -3.77
CA GLU A 54 18.20 6.29 -4.99
C GLU A 54 18.70 7.71 -4.67
N ARG A 55 18.14 8.35 -3.64
CA ARG A 55 18.64 9.65 -3.14
C ARG A 55 20.10 9.58 -2.72
N MET A 56 20.49 8.52 -2.00
CA MET A 56 21.88 8.33 -1.57
C MET A 56 22.81 8.03 -2.75
N ARG A 57 22.34 7.25 -3.73
CA ARG A 57 23.08 6.93 -4.96
C ARG A 57 23.38 8.19 -5.77
N THR A 58 22.37 9.04 -6.00
CA THR A 58 22.52 10.26 -6.78
C THR A 58 23.35 11.32 -6.05
N ARG A 59 23.28 11.38 -4.71
CA ARG A 59 24.09 12.30 -3.91
C ARG A 59 25.59 11.99 -3.93
N ARG A 60 26.00 10.76 -4.25
CA ARG A 60 27.40 10.29 -4.24
C ARG A 60 28.04 10.14 -5.63
N ARG A 61 27.34 10.50 -6.71
CA ARG A 61 27.89 10.48 -8.07
C ARG A 61 28.23 11.89 -8.55
N PRO A 62 29.51 12.29 -8.67
CA PRO A 62 29.85 13.30 -9.66
C PRO A 62 29.64 12.63 -11.03
N LEU A 63 28.77 13.20 -11.86
CA LEU A 63 28.56 12.72 -13.23
C LEU A 63 29.86 12.99 -14.01
N PRO A 64 30.60 11.96 -14.48
CA PRO A 64 31.90 12.16 -15.12
C PRO A 64 31.83 12.83 -16.51
N TRP A 65 30.63 13.05 -17.03
CA TRP A 65 30.40 13.59 -18.38
C TRP A 65 29.92 15.05 -18.39
N LEU A 66 29.87 15.70 -17.22
CA LEU A 66 29.59 17.13 -17.06
C LEU A 66 30.82 17.91 -16.54
N ALA A 67 32.02 17.34 -16.65
CA ALA A 67 33.29 17.97 -16.30
C ALA A 67 34.15 18.15 -17.55
#